data_AF-A0A5E4CRW6-F1
#
_entry.id   AF-A0A5E4CRW6-F1
#
_cell.length_a   1.000
_cell.length_b   1.000
_cell.length_c   1.000
_cell.angle_alpha   90.00
_cell.angle_beta   90.00
_cell.angle_gamma   90.00
#
_symmetry.space_group_name_H-M   'P 1'
#
loop_
_entity.id
_entity.type
_entity.pdbx_description
1 polymer ?
#
loop_
_entity_poly.entity_id
_entity_poly.type
_entity_poly.pdbx_seq_one_letter_code
_entity_poly.pdbx_strand_id
1 'polypeptide(L)'
;MPVHSRGDKKETNHHDEMEVDYAENEGSSSEDEDTESSSVSEDGDSSEMDDEDCERRRMECLDEMSNLEKQFTDLKDQLYKERLSQVDAKLQEVIAGKAPEYLEPLATLQENMQIRTKVAGIYRELCLESVKNKYECEIQASRQHCESEKLLLYDTVQSELEEKIRRLEEDRHSIDITSELWNDELQSRKKRKDPFSPDKKKPVVVSDILF
;
A
#
# COMPACT_ATOMS: atom_id res chain seq x y z
N MET A 1 15.31 -5.42 7.08
CA MET A 1 14.39 -6.14 6.16
C MET A 1 13.06 -6.26 6.86
N PRO A 2 11.94 -5.90 6.22
CA PRO A 2 11.30 -6.73 5.19
C PRO A 2 11.25 -6.07 3.80
N VAL A 3 11.32 -6.90 2.77
CA VAL A 3 11.25 -6.52 1.34
C VAL A 3 9.91 -7.02 0.83
N HIS A 4 9.00 -6.12 0.45
CA HIS A 4 7.74 -6.52 -0.17
C HIS A 4 7.94 -6.72 -1.68
N SER A 5 7.58 -7.92 -2.12
CA SER A 5 7.71 -8.44 -3.48
C SER A 5 7.13 -7.53 -4.55
N ARG A 6 7.93 -7.29 -5.60
CA ARG A 6 7.48 -6.80 -6.90
C ARG A 6 6.52 -7.84 -7.50
N GLY A 7 5.24 -7.50 -7.58
CA GLY A 7 4.28 -8.21 -8.41
C GLY A 7 4.35 -7.64 -9.83
N ASP A 8 4.91 -8.41 -10.76
CA ASP A 8 4.74 -8.19 -12.19
C ASP A 8 3.26 -8.39 -12.55
N LYS A 9 2.55 -7.30 -12.81
CA LYS A 9 1.25 -7.34 -13.47
C LYS A 9 1.47 -7.07 -14.95
N LYS A 10 1.49 -8.16 -15.71
CA LYS A 10 1.47 -8.20 -17.16
C LYS A 10 0.14 -7.58 -17.63
N GLU A 11 0.22 -6.44 -18.29
CA GLU A 11 -0.93 -5.81 -18.98
C GLU A 11 -1.37 -6.73 -20.12
N THR A 12 -2.52 -7.39 -19.95
CA THR A 12 -3.24 -8.03 -21.05
C THR A 12 -4.04 -6.97 -21.77
N ASN A 13 -3.54 -6.59 -22.95
CA ASN A 13 -4.20 -5.73 -23.92
C ASN A 13 -5.47 -6.45 -24.43
N HIS A 14 -6.65 -6.03 -24.00
CA HIS A 14 -7.92 -6.56 -24.48
C HIS A 14 -8.21 -5.92 -25.84
N HIS A 15 -7.93 -6.65 -26.91
CA HIS A 15 -8.36 -6.30 -28.26
C HIS A 15 -9.75 -6.89 -28.46
N ASP A 16 -10.79 -6.07 -28.33
CA ASP A 16 -12.15 -6.45 -28.70
C ASP A 16 -12.27 -6.42 -30.22
N GLU A 17 -12.01 -7.57 -30.85
CA GLU A 17 -12.46 -7.83 -32.22
C GLU A 17 -13.94 -8.21 -32.16
N MET A 18 -14.82 -7.37 -32.73
CA MET A 18 -16.22 -7.71 -32.99
C MET A 18 -16.26 -8.80 -34.08
N GLU A 19 -16.40 -10.05 -33.68
CA GLU A 19 -16.76 -11.15 -34.58
C GLU A 19 -18.29 -11.15 -34.73
N VAL A 20 -18.77 -10.84 -35.93
CA VAL A 20 -20.20 -10.84 -36.27
C VAL A 20 -20.53 -12.21 -36.82
N ASP A 21 -21.19 -13.04 -36.02
CA ASP A 21 -21.65 -14.38 -36.41
C ASP A 21 -22.85 -14.28 -37.35
N TYR A 22 -22.65 -14.61 -38.62
CA TYR A 22 -23.74 -14.77 -39.60
C TYR A 22 -24.22 -16.22 -39.54
N ALA A 23 -25.45 -16.39 -39.05
CA ALA A 23 -26.15 -17.67 -39.10
C ALA A 23 -26.37 -18.08 -40.58
N GLU A 24 -25.59 -19.05 -41.05
CA GLU A 24 -25.84 -19.74 -42.32
C GLU A 24 -27.10 -20.60 -42.16
N ASN A 25 -28.21 -20.10 -42.71
CA ASN A 25 -29.47 -20.82 -42.87
C ASN A 25 -29.68 -21.12 -44.36
N GLU A 26 -29.21 -22.27 -44.81
CA GLU A 26 -29.57 -22.89 -46.09
C GLU A 26 -29.41 -24.41 -45.82
N GLY A 27 -30.45 -25.23 -45.67
CA GLY A 27 -31.52 -25.46 -46.63
C GLY A 27 -31.50 -26.95 -46.94
N SER A 28 -32.22 -27.73 -46.12
CA SER A 28 -32.39 -29.18 -46.29
C SER A 28 -33.13 -29.46 -47.61
N SER A 29 -32.46 -30.11 -48.57
CA SER A 29 -33.10 -30.62 -49.79
C SER A 29 -33.33 -32.11 -49.64
N SER A 30 -34.59 -32.48 -49.40
CA SER A 30 -35.09 -33.86 -49.38
C SER A 30 -35.02 -34.47 -50.78
N GLU A 31 -34.61 -35.73 -50.82
CA GLU A 31 -34.67 -36.62 -51.98
C GLU A 31 -36.10 -37.20 -52.13
N ASP A 32 -36.35 -37.72 -53.34
CA ASP A 32 -37.42 -38.64 -53.78
C ASP A 32 -38.82 -38.08 -54.08
N GLU A 33 -39.26 -38.25 -55.34
CA GLU A 33 -40.21 -39.32 -55.74
C GLU A 33 -40.58 -39.15 -57.23
N ASP A 34 -40.36 -40.23 -57.98
CA ASP A 34 -40.78 -40.44 -59.35
C ASP A 34 -42.31 -40.30 -59.49
N THR A 35 -42.78 -39.50 -60.45
CA THR A 35 -44.20 -39.51 -60.83
C THR A 35 -44.33 -39.85 -62.31
N GLU A 36 -44.58 -41.14 -62.55
CA GLU A 36 -45.04 -41.74 -63.80
C GLU A 36 -46.29 -41.01 -64.32
N SER A 37 -46.11 -40.16 -65.34
CA SER A 37 -47.22 -39.46 -66.01
C SER A 37 -47.92 -40.41 -66.99
N SER A 38 -48.92 -41.13 -66.50
CA SER A 38 -49.85 -41.90 -67.33
C SER A 38 -50.67 -40.97 -68.24
N SER A 39 -50.52 -41.14 -69.55
CA SER A 39 -51.33 -40.46 -70.56
C SER A 39 -52.74 -41.08 -70.61
N VAL A 40 -53.76 -40.32 -70.22
CA VAL A 40 -55.16 -40.63 -70.53
C VAL A 40 -55.71 -39.51 -71.41
N SER A 41 -56.14 -39.88 -72.61
CA SER A 41 -56.77 -38.98 -73.58
C SER A 41 -58.24 -38.75 -73.24
N GLU A 42 -58.61 -37.47 -73.29
CA GLU A 42 -59.76 -36.89 -73.99
C GLU A 42 -61.16 -37.52 -73.77
N ASP A 43 -62.00 -36.85 -72.98
CA ASP A 43 -63.35 -36.44 -73.42
C ASP A 43 -63.99 -35.39 -72.49
N GLY A 44 -64.56 -34.35 -73.11
CA GLY A 44 -65.71 -33.54 -72.68
C GLY A 44 -65.84 -33.03 -71.24
N ASP A 45 -65.44 -31.77 -71.01
CA ASP A 45 -66.37 -30.67 -70.65
C ASP A 45 -65.55 -29.37 -70.71
N SER A 46 -65.53 -28.75 -71.89
CA SER A 46 -64.97 -27.42 -72.07
C SER A 46 -65.90 -26.43 -71.38
N SER A 47 -65.80 -26.31 -70.05
CA SER A 47 -66.26 -25.11 -69.37
C SER A 47 -65.45 -23.96 -69.97
N GLU A 48 -66.07 -23.23 -70.87
CA GLU A 48 -65.66 -21.90 -71.32
C GLU A 48 -65.60 -21.03 -70.06
N MET A 49 -64.48 -21.13 -69.34
CA MET A 49 -64.12 -20.18 -68.29
C MET A 49 -64.15 -18.83 -68.97
N ASP A 50 -65.00 -17.95 -68.49
CA ASP A 50 -65.12 -16.60 -68.98
C ASP A 50 -63.72 -15.97 -68.98
N ASP A 51 -63.14 -15.80 -70.17
CA ASP A 51 -61.78 -15.26 -70.34
C ASP A 51 -61.69 -13.87 -69.66
N GLU A 52 -62.82 -13.15 -69.60
CA GLU A 52 -62.96 -11.88 -68.87
C GLU A 52 -62.76 -12.05 -67.36
N ASP A 53 -63.21 -13.16 -66.76
CA ASP A 53 -63.02 -13.45 -65.34
C ASP A 53 -61.57 -13.88 -65.03
N CYS A 54 -60.93 -14.60 -65.95
CA CYS A 54 -59.49 -14.90 -65.86
C CYS A 54 -58.64 -13.63 -65.94
N GLU A 55 -58.94 -12.73 -66.88
CA GLU A 55 -58.27 -11.43 -67.00
C GLU A 55 -58.51 -10.53 -65.79
N ARG A 56 -59.73 -10.52 -65.24
CA ARG A 56 -60.09 -9.79 -64.02
C ARG A 56 -59.25 -10.25 -62.82
N ARG A 57 -59.21 -11.56 -62.55
CA ARG A 57 -58.40 -12.13 -61.45
C ARG A 57 -56.91 -11.84 -61.61
N ARG A 58 -56.40 -11.85 -62.84
CA ARG A 58 -55.01 -11.47 -63.13
C ARG A 58 -54.74 -10.00 -62.81
N MET A 59 -55.66 -9.10 -63.16
CA MET A 59 -55.54 -7.67 -62.91
C MET A 59 -55.57 -7.37 -61.41
N GLU A 60 -56.48 -7.99 -60.66
CA GLU A 60 -56.57 -7.87 -59.20
C GLU A 60 -55.26 -8.32 -58.52
N CYS A 61 -54.69 -9.45 -58.94
CA CYS A 61 -53.40 -9.94 -58.42
C CYS A 61 -52.25 -8.96 -58.71
N LEU A 62 -52.21 -8.36 -59.90
CA LEU A 62 -51.20 -7.35 -60.23
C LEU A 62 -51.37 -6.06 -59.41
N ASP A 63 -52.61 -5.62 -59.18
CA ASP A 63 -52.91 -4.46 -58.34
C ASP A 63 -52.53 -4.71 -56.87
N GLU A 64 -52.80 -5.90 -56.33
CA GLU A 64 -52.36 -6.29 -54.99
C GLU A 64 -50.84 -6.31 -54.87
N MET A 65 -50.14 -6.90 -55.84
CA MET A 65 -48.67 -6.91 -55.88
C MET A 65 -48.10 -5.49 -55.98
N SER A 66 -48.71 -4.62 -56.80
CA SER A 66 -48.30 -3.21 -56.91
C SER A 66 -48.52 -2.45 -55.60
N ASN A 67 -49.67 -2.68 -54.94
CA ASN A 67 -49.96 -2.08 -53.63
C ASN A 67 -48.99 -2.56 -52.56
N LEU A 68 -48.58 -3.83 -52.59
CA LEU A 68 -47.59 -4.39 -51.67
C LEU A 68 -46.21 -3.78 -51.91
N GLU A 69 -45.78 -3.69 -53.17
CA GLU A 69 -44.50 -3.06 -53.54
C GLU A 69 -44.44 -1.59 -53.12
N LYS A 70 -45.54 -0.86 -53.27
CA LYS A 70 -45.67 0.51 -52.78
C LYS A 70 -45.52 0.59 -51.26
N GLN A 71 -46.20 -0.28 -50.51
CA GLN A 71 -46.07 -0.32 -49.05
C GLN A 71 -44.64 -0.65 -48.60
N PHE A 72 -43.96 -1.57 -49.26
CA PHE A 72 -42.54 -1.86 -48.98
C PHE A 72 -41.64 -0.66 -49.26
N THR A 73 -41.90 0.07 -50.34
CA THR A 73 -41.15 1.28 -50.70
C THR A 73 -41.37 2.39 -49.67
N ASP A 74 -42.62 2.64 -49.29
CA ASP A 74 -42.98 3.64 -48.27
C ASP A 74 -42.35 3.30 -46.91
N LEU A 75 -42.38 2.03 -46.51
CA LEU A 75 -41.78 1.55 -45.26
C LEU A 75 -40.25 1.71 -45.28
N LYS A 76 -39.61 1.36 -46.40
CA LYS A 76 -38.18 1.51 -46.61
C LYS A 76 -37.77 2.99 -46.49
N ASP A 77 -38.50 3.88 -47.14
CA ASP A 77 -38.25 5.31 -47.09
C ASP A 77 -38.43 5.89 -45.68
N GLN A 78 -39.44 5.41 -44.95
CA GLN A 78 -39.63 5.78 -43.55
C GLN A 78 -38.43 5.34 -42.69
N LEU A 79 -37.98 4.09 -42.84
CA LEU A 79 -36.83 3.57 -42.10
C LEU A 79 -35.56 4.39 -42.36
N TYR A 80 -35.31 4.78 -43.62
CA TYR A 80 -34.16 5.63 -43.94
C TYR A 80 -34.28 7.03 -43.34
N LYS A 81 -35.45 7.65 -43.39
CA LYS A 81 -35.69 8.97 -42.78
C LYS A 81 -35.48 8.92 -41.27
N GLU A 82 -36.01 7.90 -40.59
CA GLU A 82 -35.81 7.71 -39.16
C GLU A 82 -34.34 7.49 -38.83
N ARG A 83 -33.63 6.65 -39.60
CA ARG A 83 -32.21 6.41 -39.38
C ARG A 83 -31.38 7.68 -39.58
N LEU A 84 -31.66 8.46 -40.62
CA LEU A 84 -30.98 9.73 -40.87
C LEU A 84 -31.23 10.71 -39.71
N SER A 85 -32.48 10.82 -39.25
CA SER A 85 -32.84 11.68 -38.12
C SER A 85 -32.12 11.30 -36.82
N GLN A 86 -31.93 10.00 -36.56
CA GLN A 86 -31.16 9.53 -35.39
C GLN A 86 -29.68 9.95 -35.48
N VAL A 87 -29.09 9.82 -36.66
CA VAL A 87 -27.69 10.21 -36.90
C VAL A 87 -27.53 11.72 -36.78
N ASP A 88 -28.44 12.50 -37.38
CA ASP A 88 -28.43 13.95 -37.28
C ASP A 88 -28.58 14.42 -35.83
N ALA A 89 -29.48 13.80 -35.05
CA ALA A 89 -29.63 14.10 -33.63
C ALA A 89 -28.32 13.88 -32.85
N LYS A 90 -27.67 12.72 -33.03
CA LYS A 90 -26.37 12.44 -32.40
C LYS A 90 -25.28 13.40 -32.86
N LEU A 91 -25.26 13.76 -34.15
CA LEU A 91 -24.31 14.74 -34.67
C LEU A 91 -24.51 16.11 -34.02
N GLN A 92 -25.77 16.54 -33.83
CA GLN A 92 -26.07 17.78 -33.12
C GLN A 92 -25.64 17.74 -31.65
N GLU A 93 -25.81 16.62 -30.95
CA GLU A 93 -25.31 16.45 -29.58
C GLU A 93 -23.79 16.59 -29.51
N VAL A 94 -23.06 15.99 -30.46
CA VAL A 94 -21.60 16.11 -30.55
C VAL A 94 -21.18 17.55 -30.84
N ILE A 95 -21.79 18.21 -31.84
CA ILE A 95 -21.49 19.61 -32.19
C ILE A 95 -21.79 20.54 -31.01
N ALA A 96 -22.88 20.30 -30.28
CA ALA A 96 -23.24 21.06 -29.09
C ALA A 96 -22.34 20.75 -27.88
N GLY A 97 -21.44 19.76 -27.98
CA GLY A 97 -20.58 19.33 -26.88
C GLY A 97 -21.36 18.68 -25.73
N LYS A 98 -22.52 18.10 -26.02
CA LYS A 98 -23.44 17.48 -25.05
C LYS A 98 -23.50 15.96 -25.17
N ALA A 99 -22.68 15.36 -26.02
CA ALA A 99 -22.63 13.92 -26.23
C ALA A 99 -22.28 13.19 -24.91
N PRO A 100 -23.23 12.44 -24.30
CA PRO A 100 -23.02 11.79 -23.00
C PRO A 100 -21.91 10.74 -23.08
N GLU A 101 -21.76 10.07 -24.22
CA GLU A 101 -20.74 9.04 -24.44
C GLU A 101 -19.31 9.56 -24.24
N TYR A 102 -19.09 10.88 -24.36
CA TYR A 102 -17.80 11.52 -24.05
C TYR A 102 -17.79 12.19 -22.67
N LEU A 103 -18.89 12.86 -22.30
CA LEU A 103 -18.96 13.64 -21.06
C LEU A 103 -18.90 12.76 -19.80
N GLU A 104 -19.50 11.58 -19.81
CA GLU A 104 -19.48 10.67 -18.64
C GLU A 104 -18.08 10.12 -18.36
N PRO A 105 -17.33 9.57 -19.35
CA PRO A 105 -15.92 9.22 -19.16
C PRO A 105 -15.05 10.40 -18.74
N LEU A 106 -15.30 11.59 -19.30
CA LEU A 106 -14.55 12.79 -18.95
C LEU A 106 -14.78 13.19 -17.49
N ALA A 107 -16.03 13.19 -17.01
CA ALA A 107 -16.36 13.50 -15.62
C ALA A 107 -15.68 12.51 -14.66
N THR A 108 -15.71 11.22 -14.99
CA THR A 108 -15.04 10.17 -14.23
C THR A 108 -13.53 10.38 -14.18
N LEU A 109 -12.91 10.74 -15.31
CA LEU A 109 -11.48 11.02 -15.38
C LEU A 109 -11.10 12.26 -14.55
N GLN A 110 -11.93 13.31 -14.59
CA GLN A 110 -11.74 14.52 -13.78
C GLN A 110 -11.84 14.22 -12.29
N GLU A 111 -12.82 13.41 -11.86
CA GLU A 111 -12.93 12.96 -10.48
C GLU A 111 -11.69 12.17 -10.04
N ASN A 112 -11.25 11.21 -10.85
CA ASN A 112 -10.03 10.43 -10.58
C ASN A 112 -8.79 11.31 -10.47
N MET A 113 -8.67 12.35 -11.29
CA MET A 113 -7.58 13.32 -11.18
C MET A 113 -7.64 14.09 -9.85
N GLN A 114 -8.82 14.53 -9.43
CA GLN A 114 -9.00 15.22 -8.15
C GLN A 114 -8.66 14.31 -6.96
N ILE A 115 -9.12 13.05 -6.99
CA ILE A 115 -8.81 12.06 -5.94
C ILE A 115 -7.29 11.85 -5.87
N ARG A 116 -6.63 11.59 -7.01
CA ARG A 116 -5.17 11.40 -7.05
C ARG A 116 -4.41 12.61 -6.50
N THR A 117 -4.87 13.82 -6.82
CA THR A 117 -4.27 15.06 -6.31
C THR A 117 -4.42 15.18 -4.80
N LYS A 118 -5.62 14.91 -4.26
CA LYS A 118 -5.88 14.92 -2.82
C LYS A 118 -5.03 13.88 -2.07
N VAL A 119 -4.98 12.65 -2.59
CA VAL A 119 -4.18 11.57 -2.00
C VAL A 119 -2.69 11.92 -2.01
N ALA A 120 -2.18 12.48 -3.10
CA ALA A 120 -0.79 12.94 -3.17
C ALA A 120 -0.48 14.06 -2.16
N GLY A 121 -1.44 14.97 -1.93
CA GLY A 121 -1.35 16.00 -0.90
C GLY A 121 -1.21 15.42 0.51
N ILE A 122 -2.12 14.51 0.88
CA ILE A 122 -2.09 13.82 2.19
C ILE A 122 -0.80 13.02 2.35
N TYR A 123 -0.38 12.31 1.31
CA TYR A 123 0.87 11.53 1.34
C TYR A 123 2.08 12.42 1.59
N ARG A 124 2.16 13.58 0.93
CA ARG A 124 3.22 14.57 1.16
C ARG A 124 3.24 15.05 2.61
N GLU A 125 2.09 15.37 3.19
CA GLU A 125 1.98 15.81 4.59
C GLU A 125 2.47 14.72 5.55
N LEU A 126 2.04 13.47 5.36
CA LEU A 126 2.50 12.34 6.16
C LEU A 126 4.00 12.10 6.04
N CYS A 127 4.57 12.24 4.85
CA CYS A 127 6.02 12.15 4.65
C CYS A 127 6.77 13.25 5.41
N LEU A 128 6.29 14.49 5.36
CA LEU A 128 6.89 15.61 6.09
C LEU A 128 6.82 15.39 7.60
N GLU A 129 5.67 14.97 8.12
CA GLU A 129 5.49 14.68 9.54
C GLU A 129 6.39 13.51 9.98
N SER A 130 6.53 12.47 9.15
CA SER A 130 7.45 11.36 9.42
C SER A 130 8.91 11.82 9.52
N VAL A 131 9.36 12.71 8.63
CA VAL A 131 10.72 13.27 8.67
C VAL A 131 10.91 14.12 9.91
N LYS A 132 9.93 14.98 10.25
CA LYS A 132 9.97 15.82 11.44
C LYS A 132 10.05 14.98 12.71
N ASN A 133 9.22 13.94 12.84
CA ASN A 133 9.25 13.03 13.98
C ASN A 133 10.60 12.32 14.13
N LYS A 134 11.19 11.85 13.04
CA LYS A 134 12.54 11.24 13.07
C LYS A 134 13.59 12.24 13.56
N TYR A 135 13.54 13.47 13.06
CA TYR A 135 14.44 14.53 13.47
C TYR A 135 14.31 14.87 14.96
N GLU A 136 13.09 15.00 15.46
CA GLU A 136 12.83 15.29 16.88
C GLU A 136 13.28 14.14 17.79
N CYS A 137 13.01 12.89 17.41
CA CYS A 137 13.51 11.71 18.12
C CYS A 137 15.03 11.67 18.18
N GLU A 138 15.73 12.00 17.09
CA GLU A 138 17.19 12.00 17.04
C GLU A 138 17.80 13.08 17.95
N ILE A 139 17.20 14.28 17.97
CA ILE A 139 17.59 15.34 18.91
C ILE A 139 17.42 14.87 20.35
N GLN A 140 16.28 14.28 20.66
CA GLN A 140 15.99 13.81 22.02
C GLN A 140 16.96 12.70 22.44
N ALA A 141 17.21 11.72 21.58
CA ALA A 141 18.14 10.63 21.83
C ALA A 141 19.57 11.17 22.06
N SER A 142 20.04 12.09 21.20
CA SER A 142 21.36 12.72 21.34
C SER A 142 21.49 13.49 22.64
N ARG A 143 20.45 14.24 23.03
CA ARG A 143 20.44 14.98 24.29
C ARG A 143 20.48 14.05 25.50
N GLN A 144 19.63 13.04 25.53
CA GLN A 144 19.58 12.05 26.62
C GLN A 144 20.91 11.28 26.73
N HIS A 145 21.50 10.91 25.59
CA HIS A 145 22.81 10.26 25.56
C HIS A 145 23.88 11.16 26.18
N CYS A 146 23.95 12.43 25.78
CA CYS A 146 24.91 13.39 26.33
C CYS A 146 24.73 13.60 27.84
N GLU A 147 23.47 13.76 28.30
CA GLU A 147 23.16 13.91 29.73
C GLU A 147 23.56 12.66 30.53
N SER A 148 23.31 11.45 29.99
CA SER A 148 23.71 10.18 30.61
C SER A 148 25.23 10.01 30.69
N GLU A 149 25.97 10.28 29.61
CA GLU A 149 27.43 10.20 29.58
C GLU A 149 28.07 11.17 30.57
N LYS A 150 27.51 12.38 30.67
CA LYS A 150 27.94 13.38 31.64
C LYS A 150 27.78 12.86 33.07
N LEU A 151 26.62 12.28 33.41
CA LEU A 151 26.39 11.70 34.74
C LEU A 151 27.33 10.53 35.03
N LEU A 152 27.49 9.61 34.07
CA LEU A 152 28.37 8.46 34.20
C LEU A 152 29.83 8.89 34.43
N LEU A 153 30.27 9.97 33.76
CA LEU A 153 31.61 10.54 33.96
C LEU A 153 31.78 11.12 35.37
N TYR A 154 30.77 11.82 35.90
CA TYR A 154 30.81 12.30 37.29
C TYR A 154 30.90 11.15 38.28
N ASP A 155 30.08 10.11 38.12
CA ASP A 155 30.10 8.93 38.99
C ASP A 155 31.46 8.20 38.94
N THR A 156 32.06 8.11 37.74
CA THR A 156 33.38 7.52 37.53
C THR A 156 34.44 8.33 38.27
N VAL A 157 34.48 9.65 38.07
CA VAL A 157 35.46 10.52 38.75
C VAL A 157 35.26 10.51 40.26
N GLN A 158 34.02 10.53 40.74
CA GLN A 158 33.72 10.43 42.16
C GLN A 158 34.25 9.11 42.74
N SER A 159 33.97 7.99 42.09
CA SER A 159 34.43 6.67 42.53
C SER A 159 35.97 6.59 42.58
N GLU A 160 36.66 7.15 41.58
CA GLU A 160 38.13 7.22 41.56
C GLU A 160 38.69 8.07 42.71
N LEU A 161 38.04 9.18 43.04
CA LEU A 161 38.45 10.05 44.14
C LEU A 161 38.22 9.36 45.49
N GLU A 162 37.08 8.72 45.68
CA GLU A 162 36.77 7.94 46.88
C GLU A 162 37.76 6.78 47.08
N GLU A 163 38.14 6.09 46.01
CA GLU A 163 39.15 5.03 46.07
C GLU A 163 40.55 5.58 46.39
N LYS A 164 40.94 6.72 45.80
CA LYS A 164 42.21 7.39 46.13
C LYS A 164 42.25 7.82 47.60
N ILE A 165 41.16 8.38 48.12
CA ILE A 165 41.05 8.74 49.54
C ILE A 165 41.21 7.50 50.41
N ARG A 166 40.49 6.41 50.11
CA ARG A 166 40.58 5.15 50.86
C ARG A 166 42.00 4.59 50.89
N ARG A 167 42.71 4.56 49.74
CA ARG A 167 44.11 4.09 49.70
C ARG A 167 45.04 4.98 50.52
N LEU A 168 44.86 6.31 50.48
CA LEU A 168 45.65 7.23 51.32
C LEU A 168 45.39 7.02 52.81
N GLU A 169 44.15 6.71 53.18
CA GLU A 169 43.81 6.36 54.56
C GLU A 169 44.45 5.03 54.97
N GLU A 170 44.37 4.00 54.14
CA GLU A 170 45.05 2.71 54.35
C GLU A 170 46.57 2.89 54.52
N ASP A 171 47.20 3.66 53.62
CA ASP A 171 48.63 3.97 53.68
C ASP A 171 48.99 4.71 54.99
N ARG A 172 48.17 5.69 55.41
CA ARG A 172 48.37 6.39 56.70
C ARG A 172 48.32 5.42 57.88
N HIS A 173 47.30 4.57 57.96
CA HIS A 173 47.19 3.58 59.03
C HIS A 173 48.34 2.56 58.98
N SER A 174 48.81 2.19 57.78
CA SER A 174 49.95 1.27 57.63
C SER A 174 51.25 1.87 58.19
N ILE A 175 51.49 3.17 57.97
CA ILE A 175 52.63 3.92 58.51
C ILE A 175 52.53 4.02 60.03
N ASP A 176 51.35 4.32 60.57
CA ASP A 176 51.13 4.42 62.02
C ASP A 176 51.46 3.08 62.71
N ILE A 177 50.93 1.97 62.17
CA ILE A 177 51.19 0.61 62.68
C ILE A 177 52.68 0.25 62.58
N THR A 178 53.33 0.51 61.45
CA THR A 178 54.76 0.22 61.32
C THR A 178 55.59 1.07 62.26
N SER A 179 55.26 2.36 62.44
CA SER A 179 55.93 3.25 63.39
C SER A 179 55.80 2.78 64.84
N GLU A 180 54.64 2.27 65.25
CA GLU A 180 54.44 1.63 66.55
C GLU A 180 55.31 0.38 66.73
N LEU A 181 55.36 -0.50 65.72
CA LEU A 181 56.21 -1.70 65.71
C LEU A 181 57.71 -1.37 65.80
N TRP A 182 58.20 -0.38 65.05
CA TRP A 182 59.59 0.07 65.12
C TRP A 182 59.91 0.74 66.46
N ASN A 183 58.98 1.48 67.04
CA ASN A 183 59.13 2.04 68.38
C ASN A 183 59.19 0.95 69.45
N ASP A 184 58.42 -0.12 69.34
CA ASP A 184 58.47 -1.28 70.24
C ASP A 184 59.77 -2.08 70.11
N GLU A 185 60.29 -2.26 68.88
CA GLU A 185 61.61 -2.86 68.62
C GLU A 185 62.75 -2.04 69.28
N LEU A 186 62.66 -0.70 69.24
CA LEU A 186 63.63 0.20 69.88
C LEU A 186 63.49 0.25 71.41
N GLN A 187 62.27 0.14 71.94
CA GLN A 187 61.99 0.08 73.39
C GLN A 187 62.40 -1.29 73.99
N SER A 188 62.23 -2.39 73.24
CA SER A 188 62.65 -3.73 73.67
C SER A 188 64.18 -3.84 73.79
N ARG A 189 64.95 -3.17 72.91
CA ARG A 189 66.42 -3.04 73.04
C ARG A 189 66.84 -2.20 74.25
N LYS A 190 66.05 -1.22 74.69
CA LYS A 190 66.30 -0.45 75.93
C LYS A 190 65.97 -1.22 77.22
N LYS A 191 65.23 -2.33 77.14
CA LYS A 191 64.87 -3.18 78.29
C LYS A 191 65.79 -4.38 78.52
N ARG A 192 66.87 -4.55 77.75
CA ARG A 192 68.01 -5.38 78.18
C ARG A 192 68.88 -4.60 79.15
N LYS A 193 68.36 -4.38 80.36
CA LYS A 193 69.15 -3.90 81.49
C LYS A 193 69.91 -5.09 82.05
N ASP A 194 71.22 -4.98 81.98
CA ASP A 194 72.24 -5.92 82.46
C ASP A 194 71.90 -6.49 83.86
N PRO A 195 71.95 -7.81 84.09
CA PRO A 195 71.71 -8.43 85.40
C PRO A 195 72.71 -8.04 86.50
N PHE A 196 73.75 -7.24 86.22
CA PHE A 196 74.83 -6.90 87.16
C PHE A 196 75.02 -5.40 87.43
N SER A 197 73.97 -4.66 87.82
CA SER A 197 74.14 -3.30 88.38
C SER A 197 73.71 -3.24 89.86
N PRO A 198 74.56 -2.79 90.79
CA PRO A 198 74.33 -2.94 92.23
C PRO A 198 73.33 -1.94 92.79
N ASP A 199 72.52 -2.43 93.73
CA ASP A 199 71.58 -1.70 94.58
C ASP A 199 72.18 -0.42 95.15
N LYS A 200 71.48 0.71 94.94
CA LYS A 200 71.66 1.91 95.77
C LYS A 200 70.33 2.29 96.41
N LYS A 201 70.34 2.09 97.73
CA LYS A 201 69.29 2.34 98.72
C LYS A 201 68.80 3.80 98.63
N LYS A 202 67.49 3.97 98.84
CA LYS A 202 66.84 5.28 99.04
C LYS A 202 67.30 5.88 100.38
N PRO A 203 67.70 7.16 100.44
CA PRO A 203 67.81 7.86 101.71
C PRO A 203 66.40 8.24 102.19
N VAL A 204 66.09 7.82 103.41
CA VAL A 204 64.99 8.33 104.22
C VAL A 204 65.43 9.68 104.78
N VAL A 205 64.64 10.72 104.59
CA VAL A 205 64.81 11.99 105.30
C VAL A 205 63.49 12.30 105.99
N VAL A 206 63.54 12.22 107.32
CA VAL A 206 62.55 12.78 108.25
C VAL A 206 62.90 14.26 108.42
N SER A 207 61.91 15.14 108.38
CA SER A 207 62.03 16.47 108.95
C SER A 207 60.73 16.83 109.66
N ASP A 208 60.94 17.44 110.83
CA ASP A 208 60.09 17.42 112.00
C ASP A 208 59.00 18.50 112.03
N ILE A 209 58.12 18.32 113.01
CA ILE A 209 57.02 19.18 113.45
C ILE A 209 57.57 20.39 114.25
N LEU A 210 56.84 21.52 114.16
CA LEU A 210 56.54 22.55 115.20
C LEU A 210 57.05 23.97 114.90
N PHE A 211 56.13 24.91 114.66
CA PHE A 211 55.43 25.66 115.71
C PHE A 211 54.00 26.02 115.26
#